data_AF-A0A1G2WX15-F1
#
_entry.id   AF-A0A1G2WX15-F1
#
_cell.length_a   1.000
_cell.length_b   1.000
_cell.length_c   1.000
_cell.angle_alpha   90.00
_cell.angle_beta   90.00
_cell.angle_gamma   90.00
#
_symmetry.space_group_name_H-M   'P 1'
#
loop_
_entity.id
_entity.type
_entity.pdbx_description
1 polymer ?
#
loop_
_entity_poly.entity_id
_entity_poly.type
_entity_poly.pdbx_seq_one_letter_code
_entity_poly.pdbx_strand_id
1 'polypeptide(L)'
;MTTPLYPTFRKSVDDAIEQLIKQKVTPWSFLTAGHPFRIKSFDGRQIAYEGVGFGGSPRQVFWSRYIEPFLEDLCVSEITVAMSMAREKRVDAKLLLPELQGLLSAGFRKVYARMADVDRLLMGKGFPDSVEPKPIGQVRAMDKFLDERIRAEIAMWKPKSRIEDWYEKNKFWVWAIGILLSILLGIVGLLANLG
;
A
#
# COMPACT_ATOMS: atom_id res chain seq x y z
N MET A 1 20.28 -3.67 -7.60
CA MET A 1 20.40 -2.22 -7.40
C MET A 1 19.19 -1.77 -6.62
N THR A 2 19.37 -0.91 -5.62
CA THR A 2 18.26 -0.32 -4.85
C THR A 2 17.96 1.10 -5.36
N THR A 3 16.69 1.47 -5.47
CA THR A 3 16.31 2.83 -5.85
C THR A 3 16.62 3.82 -4.72
N PRO A 4 16.83 5.12 -5.02
CA PRO A 4 17.01 6.15 -3.99
C PRO A 4 15.82 6.30 -3.04
N LEU A 5 14.63 5.82 -3.43
CA LEU A 5 13.40 5.88 -2.63
C LEU A 5 13.25 4.68 -1.69
N TYR A 6 14.06 3.63 -1.84
CA TYR A 6 13.98 2.42 -1.02
C TYR A 6 14.00 2.69 0.49
N PRO A 7 14.92 3.52 1.06
CA PRO A 7 14.95 3.75 2.49
C PRO A 7 13.66 4.39 3.03
N THR A 8 13.02 5.25 2.23
CA THR A 8 11.76 5.91 2.57
C THR A 8 10.63 4.89 2.66
N PHE A 9 10.46 4.05 1.64
CA PHE A 9 9.42 3.02 1.64
C PHE A 9 9.67 1.94 2.67
N ARG A 10 10.92 1.56 2.90
CA ARG A 10 11.27 0.61 3.97
C ARG A 10 10.77 1.11 5.32
N LYS A 11 11.06 2.37 5.66
CA LYS A 11 10.60 2.97 6.91
C LYS A 11 9.08 3.08 6.97
N SER A 12 8.44 3.57 5.91
CA SER A 12 6.97 3.72 5.85
C SER A 12 6.26 2.39 6.08
N VAL A 13 6.66 1.35 5.34
CA VAL A 13 6.09 0.01 5.45
C VAL A 13 6.37 -0.61 6.82
N ASP A 14 7.60 -0.54 7.32
CA ASP A 14 7.95 -1.08 8.64
C ASP A 14 7.11 -0.43 9.75
N ASP A 15 7.02 0.91 9.75
CA ASP A 15 6.25 1.67 10.76
C ASP A 15 4.74 1.32 10.66
N ALA A 16 4.19 1.24 9.45
CA ALA A 16 2.78 0.91 9.23
C ALA A 16 2.44 -0.52 9.67
N ILE A 17 3.32 -1.50 9.37
CA ILE A 17 3.15 -2.89 9.79
C ILE A 17 3.23 -3.03 11.32
N GLU A 18 4.19 -2.36 11.96
CA GLU A 18 4.30 -2.36 13.43
C GLU A 18 3.07 -1.74 14.09
N GLN A 19 2.59 -0.61 13.56
CA GLN A 19 1.38 0.02 14.03
C GLN A 19 0.16 -0.90 13.86
N LEU A 20 0.02 -1.55 12.70
CA LEU A 20 -1.07 -2.48 12.44
C LEU A 20 -1.05 -3.65 13.42
N ILE A 21 0.11 -4.26 13.65
CA ILE A 21 0.28 -5.33 14.63
C ILE A 21 -0.15 -4.85 16.02
N LYS A 22 0.39 -3.71 16.47
CA LYS A 22 0.11 -3.15 17.79
C LYS A 22 -1.36 -2.86 18.00
N GLN A 23 -2.05 -2.34 16.99
CA GLN A 23 -3.43 -1.87 17.10
C GLN A 23 -4.48 -2.93 16.78
N LYS A 24 -4.15 -3.93 15.94
CA LYS A 24 -5.13 -4.88 15.41
C LYS A 24 -4.85 -6.33 15.79
N VAL A 25 -3.59 -6.72 15.97
CA VAL A 25 -3.23 -8.10 16.30
C VAL A 25 -3.00 -8.27 17.80
N THR A 26 -2.09 -7.48 18.37
CA THR A 26 -1.71 -7.56 19.79
C THR A 26 -2.89 -7.47 20.76
N PRO A 27 -3.94 -6.64 20.56
CA PRO A 27 -5.03 -6.58 21.53
C PRO A 27 -5.72 -7.91 21.77
N TRP A 28 -5.74 -8.82 20.78
CA TRP A 28 -6.35 -10.15 20.92
C TRP A 28 -5.69 -11.00 22.00
N SER A 29 -4.40 -10.77 22.32
CA SER A 29 -3.74 -11.49 23.43
C SER A 29 -4.39 -11.23 24.79
N PHE A 30 -5.16 -10.16 24.92
CA PHE A 30 -5.88 -9.80 26.15
C PHE A 30 -7.32 -10.32 26.18
N LEU A 31 -7.74 -11.14 25.21
CA LEU A 31 -9.11 -11.67 25.15
C LEU A 31 -9.51 -12.42 26.43
N THR A 32 -8.57 -13.11 27.07
CA THR A 32 -8.80 -13.88 28.31
C THR A 32 -8.45 -13.10 29.59
N ALA A 33 -8.21 -11.79 29.51
CA ALA A 33 -7.74 -10.99 30.66
C ALA A 33 -8.84 -10.63 31.69
N GLY A 34 -10.05 -11.17 31.55
CA GLY A 34 -11.15 -10.99 32.52
C GLY A 34 -11.99 -9.72 32.34
N HIS A 35 -11.62 -8.82 31.43
CA HIS A 35 -12.44 -7.68 31.02
C HIS A 35 -13.07 -7.92 29.63
N PRO A 36 -14.20 -7.28 29.31
CA PRO A 36 -14.80 -7.40 27.98
C PRO A 36 -13.81 -6.96 26.89
N PHE A 37 -13.45 -7.90 26.02
CA PHE A 37 -12.60 -7.63 24.87
C PHE A 37 -13.39 -6.86 23.82
N ARG A 38 -12.80 -5.78 23.28
CA ARG A 38 -13.43 -4.91 22.28
C ARG A 38 -12.41 -4.46 21.26
N ILE A 39 -12.70 -4.67 19.98
CA ILE A 39 -11.87 -4.20 18.87
C ILE A 39 -12.72 -3.81 17.67
N LYS A 40 -12.26 -2.83 16.89
CA LYS A 40 -12.92 -2.45 15.64
C LYS A 40 -12.35 -3.25 14.46
N SER A 41 -13.23 -3.85 13.68
CA SER A 41 -12.92 -4.39 12.34
C SER A 41 -12.69 -3.26 11.33
N PHE A 42 -12.28 -3.62 10.12
CA PHE A 42 -11.97 -2.67 9.06
C PHE A 42 -13.18 -1.82 8.65
N ASP A 43 -14.36 -2.42 8.59
CA ASP A 43 -15.64 -1.74 8.30
C ASP A 43 -16.18 -0.90 9.47
N GLY A 44 -15.41 -0.76 10.55
CA GLY A 44 -15.78 0.01 11.74
C GLY A 44 -16.73 -0.70 12.70
N ARG A 45 -17.21 -1.91 12.38
CA ARG A 45 -18.01 -2.70 13.31
C ARG A 45 -17.19 -3.07 14.55
N GLN A 46 -17.87 -3.16 15.68
CA GLN A 46 -17.24 -3.56 16.93
C GLN A 46 -17.36 -5.08 17.10
N ILE A 47 -16.21 -5.74 17.19
CA ILE A 47 -16.11 -7.13 17.64
C ILE A 47 -15.96 -7.07 19.16
N ALA A 48 -16.85 -7.76 19.87
CA ALA A 48 -16.84 -7.82 21.33
C ALA A 48 -16.99 -9.26 21.82
N TYR A 49 -16.22 -9.61 22.84
CA TYR A 49 -16.30 -10.91 23.50
C TYR A 49 -16.22 -10.72 25.02
N GLU A 50 -17.03 -11.47 25.75
CA GLU A 50 -17.07 -11.47 27.22
C GLU A 50 -17.40 -12.87 27.72
N GLY A 51 -16.69 -13.34 28.75
CA GLY A 51 -16.93 -14.64 29.36
C GLY A 51 -16.65 -15.87 28.47
N VAL A 52 -16.11 -15.68 27.26
CA VAL A 52 -15.80 -16.78 26.32
C VAL A 52 -14.30 -16.97 26.16
N GLY A 53 -13.87 -18.23 26.03
CA GLY A 53 -12.49 -18.56 25.66
C GLY A 53 -12.23 -18.31 24.17
N PHE A 54 -10.95 -18.27 23.77
CA PHE A 54 -10.57 -18.00 22.38
C PHE A 54 -11.03 -19.09 21.39
N GLY A 55 -11.19 -20.33 21.84
CA GLY A 55 -11.66 -21.44 21.01
C GLY A 55 -13.04 -21.21 20.39
N GLY A 56 -13.27 -21.77 19.19
CA GLY A 56 -14.55 -21.62 18.47
C GLY A 56 -14.67 -20.29 17.73
N SER A 57 -15.75 -19.55 17.99
CA SER A 57 -16.10 -18.32 17.26
C SER A 57 -15.02 -17.23 17.30
N PRO A 58 -14.38 -16.90 18.45
CA PRO A 58 -13.36 -15.86 18.49
C PRO A 58 -12.16 -16.18 17.59
N ARG A 59 -11.67 -17.42 17.65
CA ARG A 59 -10.61 -17.91 16.76
C ARG A 59 -11.04 -17.91 15.29
N GLN A 60 -12.28 -18.28 14.98
CA GLN A 60 -12.78 -18.23 13.61
C GLN A 60 -12.79 -16.79 13.08
N VAL A 61 -13.31 -15.83 13.85
CA VAL A 61 -13.30 -14.41 13.45
C VAL A 61 -11.88 -13.90 13.26
N PHE A 62 -10.97 -14.22 14.19
CA PHE A 62 -9.58 -13.79 14.11
C PHE A 62 -8.86 -14.25 12.82
N TRP A 63 -9.16 -15.46 12.34
CA TRP A 63 -8.55 -16.02 11.12
C TRP A 63 -9.40 -15.87 9.85
N SER A 64 -10.63 -15.36 9.95
CA SER A 64 -11.58 -15.28 8.82
C SER A 64 -11.69 -13.86 8.29
N ARG A 65 -10.70 -13.45 7.48
CA ARG A 65 -10.68 -12.16 6.78
C ARG A 65 -10.64 -10.92 7.70
N TYR A 66 -10.18 -11.07 8.94
CA TYR A 66 -10.11 -9.96 9.89
C TYR A 66 -8.99 -8.96 9.56
N ILE A 67 -7.79 -9.44 9.23
CA ILE A 67 -6.61 -8.60 9.04
C ILE A 67 -6.43 -8.17 7.58
N GLU A 68 -6.90 -9.01 6.66
CA GLU A 68 -6.71 -8.91 5.22
C GLU A 68 -7.16 -7.56 4.66
N PRO A 69 -8.35 -7.02 5.01
CA PRO A 69 -8.75 -5.70 4.52
C PRO A 69 -7.79 -4.57 4.92
N PHE A 70 -7.18 -4.64 6.11
CA PHE A 70 -6.18 -3.65 6.52
C PHE A 70 -4.88 -3.76 5.71
N LEU A 71 -4.46 -4.99 5.38
CA LEU A 71 -3.29 -5.24 4.55
C LEU A 71 -3.52 -4.85 3.09
N GLU A 72 -4.73 -5.10 2.57
CA GLU A 72 -5.17 -4.67 1.23
C GLU A 72 -5.12 -3.14 1.12
N ASP A 73 -5.65 -2.41 2.11
CA ASP A 73 -5.63 -0.95 2.14
C ASP A 73 -4.21 -0.37 2.27
N LEU A 74 -3.37 -0.95 3.14
CA LEU A 74 -1.96 -0.58 3.25
C LEU A 74 -1.22 -0.79 1.92
N CYS A 75 -1.46 -1.93 1.26
CA CYS A 75 -0.88 -2.23 -0.05
C CYS A 75 -1.26 -1.18 -1.10
N VAL A 76 -2.56 -0.89 -1.22
CA VAL A 76 -3.06 0.08 -2.20
C VAL A 76 -2.52 1.49 -1.94
N SER A 77 -2.49 1.92 -0.67
CA SER A 77 -1.99 3.23 -0.30
C SER A 77 -0.49 3.38 -0.56
N GLU A 78 0.35 2.45 -0.11
CA GLU A 78 1.80 2.49 -0.34
C GLU A 78 2.17 2.44 -1.83
N ILE A 79 1.49 1.61 -2.62
CA ILE A 79 1.69 1.57 -4.08
C ILE A 79 1.32 2.91 -4.73
N THR A 80 0.22 3.53 -4.28
CA THR A 80 -0.22 4.83 -4.80
C THR A 80 0.81 5.92 -4.49
N VAL A 81 1.34 5.94 -3.26
CA VAL A 81 2.40 6.88 -2.86
C VAL A 81 3.67 6.63 -3.67
N ALA A 82 4.09 5.37 -3.84
CA ALA A 82 5.25 5.00 -4.65
C ALA A 82 5.13 5.47 -6.09
N MET A 83 3.98 5.27 -6.73
CA MET A 83 3.74 5.73 -8.09
C MET A 83 3.78 7.26 -8.21
N SER A 84 3.21 7.97 -7.23
CA SER A 84 3.27 9.44 -7.19
C SER A 84 4.71 9.94 -7.04
N MET A 85 5.46 9.39 -6.07
CA MET A 85 6.84 9.77 -5.82
C MET A 85 7.77 9.40 -6.97
N ALA A 86 7.55 8.26 -7.62
CA ALA A 86 8.30 7.86 -8.81
C ALA A 86 8.14 8.89 -9.94
N ARG A 87 6.92 9.41 -10.15
CA ARG A 87 6.67 10.47 -11.15
C ARG A 87 7.35 11.77 -10.76
N GLU A 88 7.18 12.20 -9.51
CA GLU A 88 7.72 13.47 -9.02
C GLU A 88 9.25 13.50 -9.05
N LYS A 89 9.88 12.41 -8.58
CA LYS A 89 11.34 12.30 -8.45
C LYS A 89 12.00 11.67 -9.67
N ARG A 90 11.25 11.37 -10.73
CA ARG A 90 11.72 10.75 -11.98
C ARG A 90 12.48 9.44 -11.76
N VAL A 91 11.99 8.64 -10.82
CA VAL A 91 12.49 7.28 -10.58
C VAL A 91 11.69 6.31 -11.43
N ASP A 92 12.35 5.31 -12.01
CA ASP A 92 11.64 4.28 -12.77
C ASP A 92 10.83 3.39 -11.84
N ALA A 93 9.49 3.45 -11.95
CA ALA A 93 8.58 2.62 -11.18
C ALA A 93 8.81 1.13 -11.41
N LYS A 94 9.36 0.72 -12.56
CA LYS A 94 9.71 -0.68 -12.85
C LYS A 94 10.81 -1.22 -11.93
N LEU A 95 11.63 -0.33 -11.35
CA LEU A 95 12.64 -0.69 -10.36
C LEU A 95 12.11 -0.52 -8.93
N LEU A 96 11.33 0.54 -8.68
CA LEU A 96 10.80 0.84 -7.34
C LEU A 96 9.73 -0.18 -6.88
N LEU A 97 8.80 -0.54 -7.76
CA LEU A 97 7.66 -1.38 -7.37
C LEU A 97 8.06 -2.80 -6.94
N PRO A 98 9.02 -3.50 -7.59
CA PRO A 98 9.54 -4.77 -7.08
C PRO A 98 10.20 -4.66 -5.70
N GLU A 99 10.85 -3.53 -5.38
CA GLU A 99 11.41 -3.30 -4.05
C GLU A 99 10.32 -3.15 -3.00
N LEU A 100 9.30 -2.34 -3.30
CA LEU A 100 8.14 -2.17 -2.45
C LEU A 100 7.38 -3.49 -2.25
N GLN A 101 7.25 -4.29 -3.31
CA GLN A 101 6.65 -5.62 -3.24
C GLN A 101 7.38 -6.52 -2.22
N GLY A 102 8.72 -6.52 -2.25
CA GLY A 102 9.53 -7.26 -1.27
C GLY A 102 9.27 -6.81 0.17
N LEU A 103 9.20 -5.50 0.39
CA LEU A 103 8.92 -4.90 1.71
C LEU A 103 7.52 -5.27 2.21
N LEU A 104 6.49 -5.11 1.38
CA LEU A 104 5.10 -5.44 1.73
C LEU A 104 4.93 -6.93 2.00
N SER A 105 5.49 -7.81 1.16
CA SER A 105 5.43 -9.27 1.35
C SER A 105 6.11 -9.69 2.67
N ALA A 106 7.27 -9.12 2.99
CA ALA A 106 7.92 -9.35 4.28
C ALA A 106 7.05 -8.85 5.45
N GLY A 107 6.43 -7.68 5.30
CA GLY A 107 5.47 -7.12 6.25
C GLY A 107 4.26 -8.05 6.49
N PHE A 108 3.66 -8.58 5.42
CA PHE A 108 2.53 -9.51 5.53
C PHE A 108 2.91 -10.77 6.31
N ARG A 109 4.07 -11.38 5.99
CA ARG A 109 4.59 -12.54 6.73
C ARG A 109 4.75 -12.24 8.21
N LYS A 110 5.26 -11.05 8.55
CA LYS A 110 5.43 -10.61 9.94
C LYS A 110 4.08 -10.48 10.67
N VAL A 111 3.07 -9.92 10.03
CA VAL A 111 1.70 -9.82 10.58
C VAL A 111 1.11 -11.20 10.84
N TYR A 112 1.15 -12.09 9.85
CA TYR A 112 0.61 -13.45 10.02
C TYR A 112 1.38 -14.29 11.03
N ALA A 113 2.71 -14.17 11.08
CA ALA A 113 3.52 -14.81 12.11
C ALA A 113 3.09 -14.34 13.51
N ARG A 114 2.90 -13.04 13.68
CA ARG A 114 2.40 -12.49 14.94
C ARG A 114 0.98 -12.96 15.28
N MET A 115 0.11 -13.12 14.29
CA MET A 115 -1.21 -13.73 14.51
C MET A 115 -1.10 -15.18 14.97
N ALA A 116 -0.20 -15.97 14.38
CA ALA A 116 0.05 -17.33 14.80
C ALA A 116 0.59 -17.41 16.24
N ASP A 117 1.46 -16.48 16.64
CA ASP A 117 1.93 -16.38 18.03
C ASP A 117 0.79 -16.07 19.00
N VAL A 118 -0.10 -15.14 18.66
CA VAL A 118 -1.27 -14.79 19.48
C VAL A 118 -2.24 -15.97 19.57
N ASP A 119 -2.51 -16.66 18.46
CA ASP A 119 -3.34 -17.87 18.43
C ASP A 119 -2.76 -18.94 19.36
N ARG A 120 -1.46 -19.21 19.25
CA ARG A 120 -0.74 -20.19 20.07
C ARG A 120 -0.80 -19.84 21.55
N LEU A 121 -0.56 -18.58 21.91
CA LEU A 121 -0.66 -18.09 23.29
C LEU A 121 -2.06 -18.30 23.87
N LEU A 122 -3.10 -17.92 23.13
CA LEU A 122 -4.49 -18.00 23.59
C LEU A 122 -4.98 -19.45 23.66
N MET A 123 -4.62 -20.28 22.70
CA MET A 123 -4.94 -21.72 22.70
C MET A 123 -4.22 -22.47 23.82
N GLY A 124 -2.97 -22.11 24.09
CA GLY A 124 -2.19 -22.65 25.20
C GLY A 124 -2.56 -22.08 26.58
N LYS A 125 -3.60 -21.23 26.66
CA LYS A 125 -4.05 -20.57 27.91
C LYS A 125 -2.91 -19.88 28.67
N GLY A 126 -1.99 -19.23 27.96
CA GLY A 126 -0.80 -18.59 28.54
C GLY A 126 0.47 -19.43 28.45
N PHE A 127 0.39 -20.71 28.05
CA PHE A 127 1.53 -21.60 27.82
C PHE A 127 1.68 -21.89 26.32
N PRO A 128 2.27 -20.97 25.53
CA PRO A 128 2.33 -21.11 24.07
C PRO A 128 3.02 -22.40 23.63
N ASP A 129 4.03 -22.87 24.38
CA ASP A 129 4.77 -24.08 24.02
C ASP A 129 4.00 -25.39 24.13
N SER A 130 2.80 -25.35 24.70
CA SER A 130 1.89 -26.50 24.76
C SER A 130 1.08 -26.74 23.47
N VAL A 131 1.11 -25.80 22.52
CA VAL A 131 0.29 -25.86 21.29
C VAL A 131 1.19 -25.63 20.07
N GLU A 132 0.94 -26.40 19.00
CA GLU A 132 1.64 -26.20 17.73
C GLU A 132 1.23 -24.88 17.06
N PRO A 133 2.18 -24.13 16.46
CA PRO A 133 1.86 -22.92 15.71
C PRO A 133 0.90 -23.22 14.55
N LYS A 134 -0.13 -22.37 14.37
CA LYS A 134 -1.01 -22.47 13.21
C LYS A 134 -0.23 -22.14 11.93
N PRO A 135 -0.32 -22.96 10.86
CA PRO A 135 0.27 -22.63 9.57
C PRO A 135 -0.32 -21.33 8.99
N ILE A 136 0.53 -20.42 8.52
CA ILE A 136 0.16 -19.10 7.98
C ILE A 136 -0.11 -19.11 6.47
N GLY A 137 -0.84 -20.12 5.98
CA GLY A 137 -1.08 -20.32 4.54
C GLY A 137 -1.80 -19.15 3.85
N GLN A 138 -2.54 -18.33 4.60
CA GLN A 138 -3.26 -17.14 4.16
C GLN A 138 -2.33 -16.08 3.55
N VAL A 139 -1.05 -16.06 3.97
CA VAL A 139 -0.07 -15.11 3.41
C VAL A 139 0.09 -15.26 1.90
N ARG A 140 -0.11 -16.46 1.35
CA ARG A 140 -0.03 -16.70 -0.10
C ARG A 140 -1.13 -15.97 -0.88
N ALA A 141 -2.33 -15.85 -0.30
CA ALA A 141 -3.41 -15.10 -0.93
C ALA A 141 -3.09 -13.59 -0.96
N MET A 142 -2.49 -13.08 0.12
CA MET A 142 -2.04 -11.68 0.19
C MET A 142 -0.85 -11.38 -0.74
N ASP A 143 0.13 -12.29 -0.82
CA ASP A 143 1.24 -12.19 -1.77
C ASP A 143 0.68 -12.17 -3.22
N LYS A 144 -0.30 -13.02 -3.53
CA LYS A 144 -0.96 -13.02 -4.86
C LYS A 144 -1.69 -11.70 -5.15
N PHE A 145 -2.43 -11.15 -4.19
CA PHE A 145 -3.10 -9.86 -4.34
C PHE A 145 -2.09 -8.73 -4.63
N LEU A 146 -0.99 -8.70 -3.88
CA LEU A 146 0.10 -7.75 -4.08
C LEU A 146 0.74 -7.89 -5.48
N ASP A 147 1.04 -9.12 -5.91
CA ASP A 147 1.60 -9.40 -7.23
C ASP A 147 0.70 -8.88 -8.36
N GLU A 148 -0.61 -9.16 -8.29
CA GLU A 148 -1.58 -8.70 -9.28
C GLU A 148 -1.61 -7.17 -9.35
N ARG A 149 -1.59 -6.50 -8.19
CA ARG A 149 -1.61 -5.04 -8.12
C ARG A 149 -0.34 -4.42 -8.68
N ILE A 150 0.84 -4.92 -8.31
CA ILE A 150 2.13 -4.43 -8.79
C ILE A 150 2.25 -4.60 -10.32
N ARG A 151 1.85 -5.76 -10.85
CA ARG A 151 1.87 -6.01 -12.30
C ARG A 151 0.97 -5.05 -13.06
N ALA A 152 -0.22 -4.77 -12.54
CA ALA A 152 -1.15 -3.82 -13.16
C ALA A 152 -0.53 -2.41 -13.24
N GLU A 153 0.07 -1.93 -12.14
CA GLU A 153 0.68 -0.60 -12.10
C GLU A 153 1.91 -0.50 -13.02
N ILE A 154 2.74 -1.54 -13.06
CA ILE A 154 3.89 -1.62 -14.00
C ILE A 154 3.41 -1.60 -15.46
N ALA A 155 2.33 -2.32 -15.80
CA ALA A 155 1.79 -2.34 -17.15
C ALA A 155 1.21 -0.98 -17.59
N MET A 156 0.65 -0.23 -16.63
CA MET A 156 0.12 1.11 -16.87
C MET A 156 1.18 2.22 -16.79
N TRP A 157 2.39 1.92 -16.30
CA TRP A 157 3.45 2.90 -16.12
C TRP A 157 3.92 3.47 -17.47
N LYS A 158 3.63 4.75 -17.68
CA LYS A 158 4.19 5.57 -18.75
C LYS A 158 5.04 6.68 -18.11
N PRO A 159 6.37 6.70 -18.34
CA PRO A 159 7.17 7.83 -17.90
C PRO A 159 6.67 9.09 -18.63
N LYS A 160 6.55 10.21 -17.91
CA LYS A 160 6.23 11.50 -18.55
C LYS A 160 7.26 11.78 -19.65
N SER A 161 6.80 12.14 -20.84
CA SER A 161 7.73 12.46 -21.93
C SER A 161 8.47 13.75 -21.60
N ARG A 162 9.75 13.85 -21.97
CA ARG A 162 10.55 15.07 -21.78
C ARG A 162 9.94 16.29 -22.50
N ILE A 163 9.16 16.04 -23.55
CA ILE A 163 8.50 17.06 -24.37
C ILE A 163 7.27 17.62 -23.65
N GLU A 164 6.45 16.77 -23.00
CA GLU A 164 5.32 17.22 -22.18
C GLU A 164 5.79 18.08 -21.00
N ASP A 165 6.86 17.64 -20.31
CA ASP A 165 7.46 18.40 -19.21
C ASP A 165 8.05 19.75 -19.68
N TRP A 166 8.68 19.78 -20.87
CA TRP A 166 9.18 21.03 -21.46
C TRP A 166 8.03 21.93 -21.90
N TYR A 167 6.99 21.39 -22.50
CA TYR A 167 5.81 22.12 -22.95
C TYR A 167 5.06 22.74 -21.77
N GLU A 168 4.81 21.99 -20.68
CA GLU A 168 4.18 22.51 -19.46
C GLU A 168 4.99 23.67 -18.87
N LYS A 169 6.32 23.54 -18.78
CA LYS A 169 7.20 24.61 -18.28
C LYS A 169 7.27 25.84 -19.19
N ASN A 170 7.18 25.64 -20.50
CA ASN A 170 7.33 26.71 -21.50
C ASN A 170 6.01 27.09 -22.15
N LYS A 171 4.87 26.70 -21.57
CA LYS A 171 3.53 26.88 -22.16
C LYS A 171 3.25 28.32 -22.53
N PHE A 172 3.67 29.25 -21.67
CA PHE A 172 3.59 30.69 -21.92
C PHE A 172 4.37 31.12 -23.17
N TRP A 173 5.62 30.66 -23.31
CA TRP A 173 6.46 30.96 -24.47
C TRP A 173 5.96 30.33 -25.75
N VAL A 174 5.46 29.09 -25.69
CA VAL A 174 4.86 28.40 -26.84
C VAL A 174 3.63 29.16 -27.34
N TRP A 175 2.78 29.64 -26.43
CA TRP A 175 1.62 30.47 -26.79
C TRP A 175 2.02 31.84 -27.36
N ALA A 176 3.02 32.50 -26.76
CA ALA A 176 3.53 33.79 -27.23
C ALA A 176 4.13 33.70 -28.66
N ILE A 177 4.90 32.65 -28.95
CA ILE A 177 5.45 32.39 -30.29
C ILE A 177 4.32 32.15 -31.31
N GLY A 178 3.28 31.40 -30.92
CA GLY A 178 2.11 31.15 -31.76
C GLY A 178 1.40 32.44 -32.16
N ILE A 179 1.22 33.37 -31.23
CA ILE A 179 0.59 34.69 -31.50
C ILE A 179 1.47 35.51 -32.44
N LEU A 180 2.77 35.61 -32.18
CA LEU A 180 3.69 36.38 -33.03
C LEU A 180 3.69 35.89 -34.47
N LEU A 181 3.71 34.56 -34.68
CA LEU A 181 3.63 33.96 -36.02
C LEU A 181 2.31 34.28 -36.72
N SER A 182 1.18 34.25 -36.00
CA SER A 182 -0.14 34.55 -36.57
C SER A 182 -0.28 36.02 -37.02
N ILE A 183 0.30 36.95 -36.26
CA ILE A 183 0.34 38.38 -36.61
C ILE A 183 1.22 38.61 -37.84
N LEU A 184 2.41 37.98 -37.88
CA LEU A 184 3.32 38.07 -39.03
C LEU A 184 2.68 37.55 -40.33
N LEU A 185 2.02 36.39 -40.27
CA LEU A 185 1.31 35.82 -41.42
C LEU A 185 0.15 36.70 -41.87
N GLY A 186 -0.59 37.31 -40.93
CA GLY A 186 -1.64 38.27 -41.24
C GLY A 186 -1.12 39.51 -41.97
N ILE A 187 0.01 40.08 -41.53
CA ILE A 187 0.64 41.25 -42.17
C ILE A 187 1.12 40.91 -43.59
N VAL A 188 1.77 39.75 -43.77
CA VAL A 188 2.24 39.31 -45.09
C VAL A 188 1.06 39.08 -46.06
N GLY A 189 -0.01 38.44 -45.59
CA GLY A 189 -1.22 38.26 -46.40
C GLY A 189 -1.90 39.57 -46.78
N LEU A 190 -1.89 40.57 -45.90
CA LEU A 190 -2.46 41.90 -46.17
C LEU A 190 -1.63 42.67 -47.20
N LEU A 191 -0.30 42.60 -47.11
CA LEU A 191 0.61 43.21 -48.08
C LEU A 191 0.53 42.56 -49.46
N ALA A 192 0.33 41.24 -49.52
CA ALA A 192 0.18 40.52 -50.79
C ALA A 192 -1.16 40.82 -51.51
N ASN A 193 -2.17 41.34 -50.81
CA ASN A 193 -3.48 41.69 -51.37
C ASN A 193 -3.60 43.16 -51.79
N LEU A 194 -2.57 43.99 -51.52
CA LEU A 194 -2.52 45.43 -51.77
C LEU A 194 -1.57 45.82 -52.93
N GLY A 195 -0.93 44.84 -53.59
CA GLY A 195 -0.07 45.02 -54.76
C GLY A 195 -0.56 44.24 -55.95
#